data_AF-A0A3E3E0X3-F1
#
_entry.id   AF-A0A3E3E0X3-F1
#
_cell.length_a   1.000
_cell.length_b   1.000
_cell.length_c   1.000
_cell.angle_alpha   90.00
_cell.angle_beta   90.00
_cell.angle_gamma   90.00
#
_symmetry.space_group_name_H-M   'P 1'
#
loop_
_entity.id
_entity.type
_entity.pdbx_description
1 polymer ?
#
loop_
_entity_poly.entity_id
_entity_poly.type
_entity_poly.pdbx_seq_one_letter_code
_entity_poly.pdbx_strand_id
1 'polypeptide(L)'
;MDKLLILCDIFSLNMDELVKGNISLDNDSFKEDKALYENAQNKFSKMITLGVFLILLGVTIMSMSDGLINGGNFFINTFSSISTILFFILVTIAVFIFVYFGINHAHFVEEHPYFDDFYTKEEKSAYNRLFAGMMAVGVGIILVAVTILVGVEEILKTDVDDIPAAIGLFMFMITIAVSIFTYFGMQKAKYDINGYNKENKHHDIYSPEKNSLIGKVSGVIMLIATFIYLSLGFIWNLWHPGWVVFPLSGVLCAIATIIIGDDK
;
A
#
# COMPACT_ATOMS: atom_id res chain seq x y z
N MET A 1 47.24 18.00 -14.51
CA MET A 1 46.97 16.81 -15.34
C MET A 1 46.63 15.64 -14.43
N ASP A 2 47.47 15.34 -13.43
CA ASP A 2 47.25 14.25 -12.46
C ASP A 2 45.90 14.32 -11.72
N LYS A 3 45.46 15.51 -11.30
CA LYS A 3 44.15 15.67 -10.63
C LYS A 3 42.95 15.37 -11.55
N LEU A 4 43.09 15.59 -12.85
CA LEU A 4 42.06 15.25 -13.84
C LEU A 4 42.03 13.76 -14.11
N LEU A 5 43.21 13.11 -14.15
CA LEU A 5 43.31 11.66 -14.28
C LEU A 5 42.71 10.93 -13.07
N ILE A 6 42.95 11.43 -11.85
CA ILE A 6 42.32 10.90 -10.63
C ILE A 6 40.79 11.04 -10.68
N LEU A 7 40.28 12.16 -11.21
CA LEU A 7 38.84 12.35 -11.39
C LEU A 7 38.27 11.38 -12.45
N CYS A 8 38.97 11.18 -13.56
CA CYS A 8 38.61 10.21 -14.58
C CYS A 8 38.53 8.79 -14.00
N ASP A 9 39.46 8.43 -13.12
CA ASP A 9 39.55 7.10 -12.49
C ASP A 9 38.46 6.88 -11.43
N ILE A 10 38.13 7.92 -10.64
CA ILE A 10 37.05 7.87 -9.64
C ILE A 10 35.68 7.75 -10.28
N PHE A 11 35.45 8.44 -11.40
CA PHE A 11 34.16 8.50 -12.08
C PHE A 11 34.06 7.57 -13.30
N SER A 12 35.10 6.76 -13.56
CA SER A 12 35.21 5.89 -14.74
C SER A 12 34.97 6.64 -16.08
N LEU A 13 35.36 7.91 -16.15
CA LEU A 13 35.15 8.77 -17.32
C LEU A 13 36.41 8.88 -18.16
N ASN A 14 36.26 9.00 -19.48
CA ASN A 14 37.38 9.37 -20.33
C ASN A 14 37.68 10.88 -20.22
N MET A 15 38.96 11.25 -20.24
CA MET A 15 39.40 12.67 -20.18
C MET A 15 38.74 13.53 -21.26
N ASP A 16 38.44 12.93 -22.41
CA ASP A 16 37.78 13.58 -23.54
C ASP A 16 36.29 13.89 -23.26
N GLU A 17 35.60 13.09 -22.44
CA GLU A 17 34.21 13.31 -22.01
C GLU A 17 34.13 14.45 -20.98
N LEU A 18 35.08 14.46 -20.04
CA LEU A 18 35.25 15.50 -19.01
C LEU A 18 35.57 16.88 -19.63
N VAL A 19 36.35 16.90 -20.71
CA VAL A 19 36.75 18.15 -21.41
C VAL A 19 35.68 18.62 -22.38
N LYS A 20 34.96 17.71 -23.05
CA LYS A 20 33.89 18.06 -24.01
C LYS A 20 32.56 18.36 -23.32
N GLY A 21 32.43 18.11 -22.02
CA GLY A 21 31.18 18.26 -21.26
C GLY A 21 30.07 17.33 -21.75
N ASN A 22 30.40 16.40 -22.64
CA ASN A 22 29.51 15.39 -23.17
C ASN A 22 29.73 14.16 -22.28
N ILE A 23 29.14 14.22 -21.09
CA ILE A 23 29.03 13.06 -20.21
C ILE A 23 28.07 12.12 -20.93
N SER A 24 28.57 11.30 -21.83
CA SER A 24 27.88 10.09 -22.25
C SER A 24 27.87 9.18 -21.03
N LEU A 25 26.93 9.44 -20.11
CA LEU A 25 26.54 8.49 -19.09
C LEU A 25 26.39 7.16 -19.81
N ASP A 26 27.22 6.19 -19.44
CA ASP A 26 27.31 4.92 -20.11
C ASP A 26 25.91 4.31 -20.19
N ASN A 27 25.31 4.31 -21.40
CA ASN A 27 23.89 3.98 -21.60
C ASN A 27 23.55 2.60 -21.06
N ASP A 28 24.53 1.73 -20.92
CA ASP A 28 24.36 0.37 -20.42
C ASP A 28 24.29 0.34 -18.89
N SER A 29 25.06 1.16 -18.17
CA SER A 29 24.93 1.30 -16.70
C SER A 29 23.53 1.79 -16.28
N PHE A 30 22.99 2.79 -16.97
CA PHE A 30 21.67 3.36 -16.71
C PHE A 30 20.53 2.36 -16.97
N LYS A 31 20.70 1.49 -17.99
CA LYS A 31 19.76 0.41 -18.27
C LYS A 31 19.83 -0.67 -17.21
N GLU A 32 21.02 -1.03 -16.74
CA GLU A 32 21.21 -2.02 -15.69
C GLU A 32 20.58 -1.55 -14.38
N ASP A 33 20.83 -0.30 -13.96
CA ASP A 33 20.23 0.27 -12.76
C ASP A 33 18.71 0.37 -12.85
N LYS A 34 18.19 0.84 -14.00
CA LYS A 34 16.74 0.87 -14.26
C LYS A 34 16.16 -0.54 -14.14
N ALA A 35 16.77 -1.54 -14.76
CA ALA A 35 16.28 -2.92 -14.74
C ALA A 35 16.33 -3.52 -13.32
N LEU A 36 17.41 -3.27 -12.57
CA LEU A 36 17.56 -3.69 -11.18
C LEU A 36 16.45 -3.09 -10.30
N TYR A 37 16.31 -1.76 -10.35
CA TYR A 37 15.31 -1.03 -9.59
C TYR A 37 13.88 -1.45 -9.96
N GLU A 38 13.57 -1.56 -11.25
CA GLU A 38 12.26 -1.98 -11.71
C GLU A 38 11.93 -3.41 -11.30
N ASN A 39 12.89 -4.33 -11.38
CA ASN A 39 12.65 -5.71 -10.94
C ASN A 39 12.36 -5.79 -9.44
N ALA A 40 13.12 -5.07 -8.62
CA ALA A 40 12.90 -5.01 -7.18
C ALA A 40 11.52 -4.41 -6.85
N GLN A 41 11.21 -3.24 -7.40
CA GLN A 41 9.96 -2.52 -7.13
C GLN A 41 8.72 -3.23 -7.68
N ASN A 42 8.81 -3.78 -8.90
CA ASN A 42 7.70 -4.54 -9.50
C ASN A 42 7.41 -5.81 -8.69
N LYS A 43 8.46 -6.52 -8.24
CA LYS A 43 8.30 -7.73 -7.43
C LYS A 43 7.69 -7.39 -6.08
N PHE A 44 8.19 -6.37 -5.40
CA PHE A 44 7.67 -5.89 -4.13
C PHE A 44 6.19 -5.49 -4.25
N SER A 45 5.85 -4.64 -5.22
CA SER A 45 4.48 -4.17 -5.46
C SER A 45 3.49 -5.32 -5.72
N LYS A 46 3.88 -6.33 -6.51
CA LYS A 46 3.06 -7.51 -6.78
C LYS A 46 2.82 -8.34 -5.52
N MET A 47 3.84 -8.55 -4.70
CA MET A 47 3.74 -9.40 -3.52
C MET A 47 2.95 -8.71 -2.39
N ILE A 48 3.12 -7.39 -2.20
CA ILE A 48 2.27 -6.63 -1.28
C ILE A 48 0.80 -6.66 -1.74
N THR A 49 0.55 -6.42 -3.02
CA THR A 49 -0.81 -6.50 -3.58
C THR A 49 -1.40 -7.90 -3.38
N LEU A 50 -0.61 -8.95 -3.61
CA LEU A 50 -1.05 -10.34 -3.40
C LEU A 50 -1.43 -10.59 -1.94
N GLY A 51 -0.63 -10.13 -0.97
CA GLY A 51 -0.95 -10.27 0.45
C GLY A 51 -2.26 -9.56 0.82
N VAL A 52 -2.47 -8.32 0.34
CA VAL A 52 -3.73 -7.59 0.57
C VAL A 52 -4.91 -8.30 -0.08
N PHE A 53 -4.75 -8.76 -1.31
CA PHE A 53 -5.76 -9.54 -2.02
C PHE A 53 -6.14 -10.82 -1.26
N LEU A 54 -5.17 -11.58 -0.74
CA LEU A 54 -5.43 -12.83 0.00
C LEU A 54 -6.22 -12.58 1.29
N ILE A 55 -5.93 -11.50 2.03
CA ILE A 55 -6.68 -11.12 3.23
C ILE A 55 -8.12 -10.78 2.87
N LEU A 56 -8.32 -9.90 1.88
CA LEU A 56 -9.66 -9.47 1.47
C LEU A 56 -10.46 -10.60 0.82
N LEU A 57 -9.80 -11.49 0.08
CA LEU A 57 -10.41 -12.71 -0.44
C LEU A 57 -10.89 -13.61 0.70
N GLY A 58 -10.08 -13.77 1.76
CA GLY A 58 -10.49 -14.50 2.94
C GLY A 58 -11.73 -13.89 3.62
N VAL A 59 -11.78 -12.56 3.78
CA VAL A 59 -12.96 -11.86 4.29
C VAL A 59 -14.18 -12.06 3.38
N THR A 60 -13.97 -12.01 2.06
CA THR A 60 -15.04 -12.24 1.07
C THR A 60 -15.61 -13.65 1.18
N ILE A 61 -14.75 -14.68 1.30
CA ILE A 61 -15.18 -16.07 1.47
C ILE A 61 -15.96 -16.24 2.77
N MET A 62 -15.49 -15.63 3.87
CA MET A 62 -16.16 -15.67 5.17
C MET A 62 -17.56 -15.01 5.10
N SER A 63 -17.64 -13.83 4.48
CA SER A 63 -18.92 -13.13 4.28
C SER A 63 -19.90 -13.92 3.41
N MET A 64 -19.41 -14.58 2.36
CA MET A 64 -20.24 -15.46 1.53
C MET A 64 -20.71 -16.72 2.26
N SER A 65 -19.91 -17.26 3.19
CA SER A 65 -20.32 -18.43 3.97
C SER A 65 -21.41 -18.10 4.99
N ASP A 66 -21.38 -16.90 5.56
CA ASP A 66 -22.45 -16.42 6.45
C ASP A 66 -23.77 -16.24 5.67
N GLY A 67 -23.65 -15.96 4.36
CA GLY A 67 -24.64 -16.07 3.27
C GLY A 67 -25.62 -17.22 3.36
N LEU A 68 -25.08 -18.37 3.67
CA LEU A 68 -25.76 -19.64 3.52
C LEU A 68 -26.51 -20.04 4.80
N ILE A 69 -26.29 -19.33 5.92
CA ILE A 69 -26.64 -19.73 7.31
C ILE A 69 -28.15 -19.73 7.60
N ASN A 70 -28.94 -18.90 6.92
CA ASN A 70 -30.39 -18.82 7.18
C ASN A 70 -31.21 -20.03 6.65
N GLY A 71 -30.54 -21.06 6.12
CA GLY A 71 -31.12 -22.30 5.58
C GLY A 71 -30.87 -23.57 6.41
N GLY A 72 -30.91 -23.51 7.74
CA GLY A 72 -31.32 -24.63 8.63
C GLY A 72 -30.68 -26.03 8.54
N ASN A 73 -29.52 -26.23 7.89
CA ASN A 73 -28.91 -27.57 7.72
C ASN A 73 -27.54 -27.70 8.42
N PHE A 74 -27.28 -28.85 9.05
CA PHE A 74 -26.02 -29.23 9.72
C PHE A 74 -24.74 -28.99 8.88
N PHE A 75 -24.85 -29.12 7.56
CA PHE A 75 -23.77 -28.82 6.60
C PHE A 75 -23.28 -27.36 6.67
N ILE A 76 -24.14 -26.43 7.09
CA ILE A 76 -23.93 -24.99 7.00
C ILE A 76 -23.15 -24.45 8.21
N ASN A 77 -23.43 -24.95 9.42
CA ASN A 77 -22.66 -24.61 10.62
C ASN A 77 -21.21 -25.12 10.55
N THR A 78 -21.00 -26.26 9.89
CA THR A 78 -19.65 -26.81 9.65
C THR A 78 -18.88 -25.94 8.65
N PHE A 79 -19.56 -25.41 7.62
CA PHE A 79 -18.96 -24.56 6.60
C PHE A 79 -18.50 -23.19 7.13
N SER A 80 -19.27 -22.56 8.03
CA SER A 80 -18.88 -21.31 8.70
C SER A 80 -17.59 -21.46 9.51
N SER A 81 -17.45 -22.56 10.26
CA SER A 81 -16.21 -22.86 11.00
C SER A 81 -15.01 -23.11 10.06
N ILE A 82 -15.22 -23.79 8.92
CA ILE A 82 -14.19 -24.04 7.91
C ILE A 82 -13.75 -22.74 7.23
N SER A 83 -14.69 -21.83 6.91
CA SER A 83 -14.38 -20.54 6.28
C SER A 83 -13.48 -19.67 7.16
N THR A 84 -13.72 -19.70 8.48
CA THR A 84 -12.90 -18.98 9.47
C THR A 84 -11.49 -19.54 9.53
N ILE A 85 -11.34 -20.88 9.54
CA ILE A 85 -10.03 -21.54 9.48
C ILE A 85 -9.30 -21.17 8.18
N LEU A 86 -10.00 -21.20 7.04
CA LEU A 86 -9.43 -20.81 5.75
C LEU A 86 -8.99 -19.34 5.73
N PHE A 87 -9.79 -18.43 6.30
CA PHE A 87 -9.41 -17.03 6.47
C PHE A 87 -8.10 -16.89 7.25
N PHE A 88 -7.95 -17.55 8.39
CA PHE A 88 -6.70 -17.49 9.17
C PHE A 88 -5.50 -18.10 8.43
N ILE A 89 -5.70 -19.14 7.61
CA ILE A 89 -4.65 -19.68 6.74
C ILE A 89 -4.22 -18.63 5.71
N LEU A 90 -5.17 -17.96 5.04
CA LEU A 90 -4.87 -16.91 4.06
C LEU A 90 -4.17 -15.72 4.71
N VAL A 91 -4.60 -15.30 5.90
CA VAL A 91 -3.93 -14.26 6.70
C VAL A 91 -2.50 -14.67 7.04
N THR A 92 -2.29 -15.92 7.46
CA THR A 92 -0.95 -16.43 7.78
C THR A 92 -0.02 -16.36 6.57
N ILE A 93 -0.51 -16.76 5.39
CA ILE A 93 0.24 -16.66 4.13
C ILE A 93 0.52 -15.20 3.78
N ALA A 94 -0.47 -14.30 3.90
CA ALA A 94 -0.32 -12.89 3.59
C ALA A 94 0.71 -12.20 4.52
N VAL A 95 0.66 -12.48 5.82
CA VAL A 95 1.62 -11.95 6.80
C VAL A 95 3.03 -12.46 6.48
N PHE A 96 3.19 -13.75 6.15
CA PHE A 96 4.48 -14.27 5.73
C PHE A 96 5.03 -13.53 4.51
N ILE A 97 4.20 -13.27 3.50
CA ILE A 97 4.56 -12.49 2.31
C ILE A 97 5.00 -11.08 2.72
N PHE A 98 4.23 -10.38 3.55
CA PHE A 98 4.58 -9.02 4.00
C PHE A 98 5.90 -8.96 4.75
N VAL A 99 6.15 -9.90 5.67
CA VAL A 99 7.39 -9.94 6.44
C VAL A 99 8.58 -10.23 5.53
N TYR A 100 8.50 -11.29 4.71
CA TYR A 100 9.61 -11.69 3.86
C TYR A 100 9.96 -10.61 2.82
N PHE A 101 8.96 -10.09 2.12
CA PHE A 101 9.19 -9.06 1.10
C PHE A 101 9.47 -7.68 1.68
N GLY A 102 8.93 -7.36 2.86
CA GLY A 102 9.25 -6.13 3.59
C GLY A 102 10.72 -6.09 4.01
N ILE A 103 11.24 -7.17 4.59
CA ILE A 103 12.66 -7.26 4.98
C ILE A 103 13.58 -7.19 3.75
N ASN A 104 13.26 -7.95 2.68
CA ASN A 104 14.07 -7.90 1.46
C ASN A 104 14.04 -6.52 0.79
N HIS A 105 12.91 -5.81 0.84
CA HIS A 105 12.82 -4.45 0.33
C HIS A 105 13.63 -3.48 1.17
N ALA A 106 13.59 -3.60 2.50
CA ALA A 106 14.42 -2.80 3.40
C ALA A 106 15.92 -3.01 3.11
N HIS A 107 16.36 -4.27 2.97
CA HIS A 107 17.75 -4.58 2.62
C HIS A 107 18.14 -4.01 1.25
N PHE A 108 17.26 -4.14 0.25
CA PHE A 108 17.49 -3.56 -1.07
C PHE A 108 17.66 -2.02 -1.01
N VAL A 109 16.86 -1.35 -0.19
CA VAL A 109 16.93 0.10 0.02
C VAL A 109 18.23 0.50 0.73
N GLU A 110 18.68 -0.29 1.71
CA GLU A 110 19.96 -0.09 2.40
C GLU A 110 21.17 -0.28 1.48
N GLU A 111 21.14 -1.30 0.61
CA GLU A 111 22.21 -1.55 -0.37
C GLU A 111 22.24 -0.52 -1.51
N HIS A 112 21.07 0.00 -1.89
CA HIS A 112 20.91 0.93 -3.00
C HIS A 112 20.12 2.19 -2.59
N PRO A 113 20.69 3.06 -1.74
CA PRO A 113 19.98 4.22 -1.19
C PRO A 113 19.74 5.34 -2.21
N TYR A 114 20.47 5.34 -3.32
CA TYR A 114 20.41 6.37 -4.34
C TYR A 114 20.34 5.78 -5.75
N PHE A 115 19.48 6.35 -6.57
CA PHE A 115 19.35 6.08 -7.99
C PHE A 115 19.25 7.40 -8.77
N ASP A 116 19.85 7.47 -9.96
CA ASP A 116 19.61 8.59 -10.87
C ASP A 116 18.22 8.51 -11.49
N ASP A 117 17.68 9.65 -11.94
CA ASP A 117 16.32 9.69 -12.48
C ASP A 117 16.24 9.02 -13.86
N PHE A 118 15.91 7.73 -13.88
CA PHE A 118 15.85 6.91 -15.09
C PHE A 118 14.60 7.10 -15.95
N TYR A 119 13.62 7.87 -15.45
CA TYR A 119 12.33 8.02 -16.10
C TYR A 119 12.21 9.39 -16.75
N THR A 120 11.90 9.36 -18.04
CA THR A 120 11.56 10.56 -18.80
C THR A 120 10.29 11.22 -18.25
N LYS A 121 10.13 12.52 -18.49
CA LYS A 121 8.91 13.25 -18.10
C LYS A 121 7.68 12.66 -18.79
N GLU A 122 7.86 12.19 -20.01
CA GLU A 122 6.85 11.53 -20.84
C GLU A 122 6.40 10.22 -20.18
N GLU A 123 7.33 9.34 -19.78
CA GLU A 123 7.01 8.09 -19.05
C GLU A 123 6.25 8.37 -17.75
N LYS A 124 6.72 9.33 -16.94
CA LYS A 124 6.05 9.72 -15.69
C LYS A 124 4.65 10.26 -15.95
N SER A 125 4.49 11.10 -16.97
CA SER A 125 3.19 11.68 -17.33
C SER A 125 2.20 10.63 -17.87
N ALA A 126 2.67 9.69 -18.68
CA ALA A 126 1.88 8.59 -19.21
C ALA A 126 1.40 7.69 -18.06
N TYR A 127 2.29 7.36 -17.12
CA TYR A 127 1.91 6.59 -15.94
C TYR A 127 0.97 7.35 -15.02
N ASN A 128 1.13 8.67 -14.85
CA ASN A 128 0.19 9.48 -14.07
C ASN A 128 -1.23 9.45 -14.65
N ARG A 129 -1.38 9.47 -15.98
CA ARG A 129 -2.68 9.33 -16.64
C ARG A 129 -3.27 7.94 -16.42
N LEU A 130 -2.47 6.89 -16.55
CA LEU A 130 -2.89 5.52 -16.27
C LEU A 130 -3.32 5.35 -14.81
N PHE A 131 -2.52 5.86 -13.87
CA PHE A 131 -2.80 5.85 -12.44
C PHE A 131 -4.14 6.53 -12.15
N ALA A 132 -4.34 7.76 -12.62
CA ALA A 132 -5.61 8.47 -12.43
C ALA A 132 -6.80 7.69 -13.01
N GLY A 133 -6.65 7.10 -14.20
CA GLY A 133 -7.69 6.26 -14.81
C GLY A 133 -8.02 5.02 -13.99
N MET A 134 -7.01 4.30 -13.48
CA MET A 134 -7.22 3.09 -12.68
C MET A 134 -7.79 3.39 -11.28
N MET A 135 -7.41 4.52 -10.68
CA MET A 135 -8.04 5.00 -9.46
C MET A 135 -9.53 5.32 -9.69
N ALA A 136 -9.86 5.98 -10.80
CA ALA A 136 -11.25 6.25 -11.17
C ALA A 136 -12.04 4.94 -11.41
N VAL A 137 -11.44 3.94 -12.05
CA VAL A 137 -12.05 2.61 -12.23
C VAL A 137 -12.32 1.93 -10.90
N GLY A 138 -11.35 1.91 -9.98
CA GLY A 138 -11.54 1.30 -8.65
C GLY A 138 -12.64 2.01 -7.85
N VAL A 139 -12.68 3.34 -7.87
CA VAL A 139 -13.78 4.11 -7.25
C VAL A 139 -15.12 3.80 -7.92
N GLY A 140 -15.15 3.71 -9.25
CA GLY A 140 -16.34 3.32 -10.01
C GLY A 140 -16.87 1.94 -9.62
N ILE A 141 -15.99 0.94 -9.44
CA ILE A 141 -16.37 -0.40 -8.97
C ILE A 141 -17.04 -0.32 -7.59
N ILE A 142 -16.50 0.48 -6.66
CA ILE A 142 -17.08 0.66 -5.33
C ILE A 142 -18.47 1.30 -5.42
N LEU A 143 -18.63 2.36 -6.22
CA LEU A 143 -19.92 3.03 -6.40
C LEU A 143 -20.98 2.10 -7.03
N VAL A 144 -20.58 1.28 -8.00
CA VAL A 144 -21.44 0.24 -8.58
C VAL A 144 -21.80 -0.81 -7.53
N ALA A 145 -20.85 -1.25 -6.71
CA ALA A 145 -21.10 -2.21 -5.64
C ALA A 145 -22.14 -1.68 -4.63
N VAL A 146 -22.02 -0.42 -4.22
CA VAL A 146 -22.99 0.25 -3.34
C VAL A 146 -24.35 0.37 -4.02
N THR A 147 -24.39 0.74 -5.30
CA THR A 147 -25.64 0.87 -6.08
C THR A 147 -26.37 -0.47 -6.17
N ILE A 148 -25.63 -1.57 -6.38
CA ILE A 148 -26.20 -2.92 -6.40
C ILE A 148 -26.78 -3.26 -5.02
N LEU A 149 -26.05 -2.97 -3.95
CA LEU A 149 -26.48 -3.26 -2.58
C LEU A 149 -27.79 -2.54 -2.23
N VAL A 150 -27.86 -1.22 -2.48
CA VAL A 150 -29.09 -0.43 -2.31
C VAL A 150 -30.23 -0.91 -3.21
N GLY A 151 -29.90 -1.25 -4.47
CA GLY A 151 -30.90 -1.74 -5.43
C GLY A 151 -31.49 -3.10 -5.04
N VAL A 152 -30.68 -4.00 -4.46
CA VAL A 152 -31.14 -5.29 -3.95
C VAL A 152 -32.11 -5.10 -2.79
N GLU A 153 -31.78 -4.22 -1.84
CA GLU A 153 -32.64 -3.89 -0.68
C GLU A 153 -34.03 -3.39 -1.14
N GLU A 154 -34.05 -2.42 -2.06
CA GLU A 154 -35.28 -1.80 -2.54
C GLU A 154 -36.14 -2.75 -3.39
N ILE A 155 -35.51 -3.55 -4.25
CA ILE A 155 -36.23 -4.50 -5.15
C ILE A 155 -36.80 -5.67 -4.36
N LEU A 156 -36.02 -6.24 -3.43
CA LEU A 156 -36.42 -7.41 -2.67
C LEU A 156 -37.22 -7.06 -1.41
N LYS A 157 -37.22 -5.78 -1.00
CA LYS A 157 -37.90 -5.27 0.20
C LYS A 157 -37.52 -6.03 1.46
N THR A 158 -36.27 -6.44 1.51
CA THR A 158 -35.65 -7.20 2.60
C THR A 158 -34.34 -6.53 2.93
N ASP A 159 -34.00 -6.53 4.22
CA ASP A 159 -32.73 -5.98 4.69
C ASP A 159 -31.56 -6.71 4.05
N VAL A 160 -30.54 -6.00 3.59
CA VAL A 160 -29.38 -6.61 2.91
C VAL A 160 -28.60 -7.55 3.80
N ASP A 161 -28.69 -7.34 5.12
CA ASP A 161 -28.13 -8.21 6.16
C ASP A 161 -28.74 -9.63 6.12
N ASP A 162 -29.98 -9.77 5.65
CA ASP A 162 -30.64 -11.06 5.45
C ASP A 162 -30.28 -11.73 4.10
N ILE A 163 -29.48 -11.05 3.27
CA ILE A 163 -29.07 -11.51 1.92
C ILE A 163 -27.55 -11.54 1.83
N PRO A 164 -26.87 -12.49 2.48
CA PRO A 164 -25.43 -12.34 2.61
C PRO A 164 -24.67 -12.79 1.34
N ALA A 165 -25.37 -13.30 0.32
CA ALA A 165 -24.86 -13.35 -1.05
C ALA A 165 -24.64 -11.94 -1.66
N ALA A 166 -25.50 -10.97 -1.34
CA ALA A 166 -25.34 -9.58 -1.76
C ALA A 166 -24.14 -8.92 -1.06
N ILE A 167 -23.99 -9.16 0.25
CA ILE A 167 -22.82 -8.71 1.02
C ILE A 167 -21.54 -9.35 0.50
N GLY A 168 -21.55 -10.65 0.22
CA GLY A 168 -20.41 -11.36 -0.36
C GLY A 168 -20.01 -10.81 -1.73
N LEU A 169 -20.98 -10.52 -2.60
CA LEU A 169 -20.73 -9.88 -3.89
C LEU A 169 -20.15 -8.47 -3.72
N PHE A 170 -20.69 -7.68 -2.78
CA PHE A 170 -20.15 -6.37 -2.43
C PHE A 170 -18.69 -6.48 -1.99
N MET A 171 -18.37 -7.37 -1.03
CA MET A 171 -17.01 -7.59 -0.55
C MET A 171 -16.06 -8.08 -1.64
N PHE A 172 -16.53 -8.88 -2.59
CA PHE A 172 -15.76 -9.30 -3.74
C PHE A 172 -15.38 -8.11 -4.65
N MET A 173 -16.32 -7.21 -4.92
CA MET A 173 -16.04 -5.98 -5.68
C MET A 173 -15.05 -5.06 -4.94
N ILE A 174 -15.18 -4.93 -3.61
CA ILE A 174 -14.21 -4.21 -2.77
C ILE A 174 -12.83 -4.85 -2.89
N THR A 175 -12.73 -6.18 -2.85
CA THR A 175 -11.46 -6.91 -3.00
C THR A 175 -10.75 -6.57 -4.31
N ILE A 176 -11.50 -6.52 -5.42
CA ILE A 176 -10.96 -6.12 -6.73
C ILE A 176 -10.52 -4.65 -6.72
N ALA A 177 -11.37 -3.74 -6.24
CA ALA A 177 -11.08 -2.31 -6.21
C ALA A 177 -9.85 -1.99 -5.36
N VAL A 178 -9.73 -2.59 -4.17
CA VAL A 178 -8.58 -2.38 -3.29
C VAL A 178 -7.32 -2.96 -3.90
N SER A 179 -7.40 -4.12 -4.57
CA SER A 179 -6.24 -4.71 -5.26
C SER A 179 -5.71 -3.82 -6.39
N ILE A 180 -6.61 -3.12 -7.11
CA ILE A 180 -6.24 -2.07 -8.07
C ILE A 180 -5.54 -0.93 -7.33
N PHE A 181 -6.14 -0.39 -6.26
CA PHE A 181 -5.55 0.73 -5.51
C PHE A 181 -4.17 0.42 -4.95
N THR A 182 -3.98 -0.77 -4.36
CA THR A 182 -2.67 -1.16 -3.82
C THR A 182 -1.65 -1.32 -4.93
N TYR A 183 -1.99 -1.99 -6.03
CA TYR A 183 -1.04 -2.21 -7.11
C TYR A 183 -0.60 -0.89 -7.77
N PHE A 184 -1.57 -0.08 -8.19
CA PHE A 184 -1.28 1.18 -8.87
C PHE A 184 -0.73 2.24 -7.92
N GLY A 185 -1.10 2.21 -6.63
CA GLY A 185 -0.52 3.06 -5.59
C GLY A 185 0.97 2.78 -5.35
N MET A 186 1.33 1.50 -5.16
CA MET A 186 2.73 1.08 -5.03
C MET A 186 3.53 1.43 -6.29
N GLN A 187 2.92 1.17 -7.45
CA GLN A 187 3.59 1.38 -8.71
C GLN A 187 3.74 2.86 -9.07
N LYS A 188 2.86 3.73 -8.56
CA LYS A 188 3.05 5.19 -8.60
C LYS A 188 4.28 5.64 -7.80
N ALA A 189 4.55 5.03 -6.64
CA ALA A 189 5.75 5.30 -5.85
C ALA A 189 7.03 4.92 -6.60
N LYS A 190 7.02 3.81 -7.37
CA LYS A 190 8.16 3.40 -8.21
C LYS A 190 8.67 4.52 -9.13
N TYR A 191 7.76 5.28 -9.76
CA TYR A 191 8.14 6.34 -10.71
C TYR A 191 8.65 7.63 -10.05
N ASP A 192 8.57 7.73 -8.71
CA ASP A 192 9.06 8.88 -7.95
C ASP A 192 10.46 8.60 -7.34
N ILE A 193 11.46 8.53 -8.22
CA ILE A 193 12.87 8.35 -7.82
C ILE A 193 13.35 9.49 -6.91
N ASN A 194 12.85 10.71 -7.09
CA ASN A 194 13.19 11.83 -6.22
C ASN A 194 12.62 11.65 -4.81
N GLY A 195 11.38 11.16 -4.71
CA GLY A 195 10.77 10.74 -3.45
C GLY A 195 11.58 9.66 -2.76
N TYR A 196 11.91 8.57 -3.48
CA TYR A 196 12.79 7.50 -3.00
C TYR A 196 14.11 8.03 -2.46
N ASN A 197 14.84 8.82 -3.27
CA ASN A 197 16.11 9.40 -2.87
C ASN A 197 15.96 10.32 -1.65
N LYS A 198 14.87 11.09 -1.54
CA LYS A 198 14.64 11.98 -0.40
C LYS A 198 14.37 11.21 0.89
N GLU A 199 13.59 10.14 0.82
CA GLU A 199 13.32 9.26 1.95
C GLU A 199 14.61 8.58 2.44
N ASN A 200 15.51 8.24 1.53
CA ASN A 200 16.73 7.49 1.82
C ASN A 200 17.99 8.37 2.04
N LYS A 201 17.97 9.65 1.62
CA LYS A 201 19.05 10.64 1.85
C LYS A 201 19.36 10.91 3.33
N HIS A 202 18.44 10.54 4.23
CA HIS A 202 18.57 10.82 5.66
C HIS A 202 19.45 9.82 6.43
N HIS A 203 20.06 8.84 5.76
CA HIS A 203 21.00 7.93 6.41
C HIS A 203 22.39 8.55 6.70
N ASP A 204 22.77 9.67 6.06
CA ASP A 204 24.14 10.19 6.20
C ASP A 204 24.32 11.48 7.03
N ILE A 205 23.41 12.46 7.08
CA ILE A 205 23.64 13.69 7.89
C ILE A 205 22.35 14.30 8.45
N TYR A 206 22.19 14.18 9.78
CA TYR A 206 21.50 15.09 10.71
C TYR A 206 20.38 16.00 10.14
N SER A 207 19.13 15.52 10.11
CA SER A 207 17.95 16.40 10.30
C SER A 207 16.74 15.66 10.91
N PRO A 208 16.85 15.09 12.13
CA PRO A 208 15.80 14.26 12.71
C PRO A 208 14.66 15.04 13.39
N GLU A 209 14.78 16.34 13.68
CA GLU A 209 13.88 16.98 14.65
C GLU A 209 12.43 17.10 14.18
N LYS A 210 12.16 17.55 12.94
CA LYS A 210 10.79 17.85 12.51
C LYS A 210 9.98 16.60 12.14
N ASN A 211 10.60 15.65 11.41
CA ASN A 211 9.95 14.38 11.05
C ASN A 211 9.81 13.41 12.24
N SER A 212 10.75 13.42 13.20
CA SER A 212 10.60 12.58 14.40
C SER A 212 9.48 13.05 15.32
N LEU A 213 9.19 14.36 15.39
CA LEU A 213 8.07 14.89 16.18
C LEU A 213 6.72 14.49 15.58
N ILE A 214 6.55 14.64 14.26
CA ILE A 214 5.32 14.21 13.56
C ILE A 214 5.11 12.69 13.73
N GLY A 215 6.18 11.90 13.56
CA GLY A 215 6.14 10.45 13.77
C GLY A 215 5.79 10.06 15.20
N LYS A 216 6.38 10.73 16.21
CA LYS A 216 6.07 10.51 17.62
C LYS A 216 4.62 10.86 17.95
N VAL A 217 4.13 12.01 17.52
CA VAL A 217 2.77 12.47 17.81
C VAL A 217 1.74 11.57 17.15
N SER A 218 1.93 11.23 15.87
CA SER A 218 1.08 10.27 15.16
C SER A 218 1.07 8.91 15.84
N GLY A 219 2.24 8.41 16.27
CA GLY A 219 2.35 7.17 17.03
C GLY A 219 1.58 7.20 18.36
N VAL A 220 1.69 8.30 19.12
CA VAL A 220 0.95 8.47 20.38
C VAL A 220 -0.56 8.49 20.14
N ILE A 221 -1.04 9.23 19.14
CA ILE A 221 -2.47 9.29 18.78
C ILE A 221 -2.99 7.88 18.47
N MET A 222 -2.26 7.10 17.67
CA MET A 222 -2.66 5.74 17.30
C MET A 222 -2.63 4.76 18.48
N LEU A 223 -1.67 4.89 19.40
CA LEU A 223 -1.63 4.08 20.63
C LEU A 223 -2.80 4.41 21.55
N ILE A 224 -3.16 5.68 21.69
CA ILE A 224 -4.34 6.11 22.46
C ILE A 224 -5.62 5.56 21.81
N ALA A 225 -5.74 5.67 20.48
CA ALA A 225 -6.86 5.10 19.72
C ALA A 225 -7.04 3.60 20.00
N THR A 226 -5.93 2.86 19.96
CA THR A 226 -5.90 1.42 20.23
C THR A 226 -6.32 1.12 21.67
N PHE A 227 -5.80 1.87 22.64
CA PHE A 227 -6.18 1.73 24.04
C PHE A 227 -7.68 1.95 24.26
N ILE A 228 -8.25 3.00 23.64
CA ILE A 228 -9.69 3.29 23.71
C ILE A 228 -10.49 2.15 23.08
N TYR A 229 -10.11 1.69 21.88
CA TYR A 229 -10.82 0.60 21.19
C TYR A 229 -10.82 -0.69 22.01
N LEU A 230 -9.66 -1.09 22.55
CA LEU A 230 -9.56 -2.28 23.40
C LEU A 230 -10.37 -2.12 24.70
N SER A 231 -10.38 -0.92 25.30
CA SER A 231 -11.17 -0.64 26.50
C SER A 231 -12.67 -0.75 26.22
N LEU A 232 -13.15 -0.19 25.10
CA LEU A 232 -14.54 -0.30 24.66
C LEU A 232 -14.95 -1.75 24.39
N GLY A 233 -14.08 -2.51 23.72
CA GLY A 233 -14.29 -3.92 23.42
C GLY A 233 -14.34 -4.79 24.68
N PHE A 234 -13.35 -4.70 25.57
CA PHE A 234 -13.26 -5.59 26.73
C PHE A 234 -14.19 -5.22 27.89
N ILE A 235 -14.46 -3.93 28.14
CA ILE A 235 -15.28 -3.51 29.28
C ILE A 235 -16.77 -3.53 28.91
N TRP A 236 -17.12 -3.08 27.71
CA TRP A 236 -18.50 -2.84 27.31
C TRP A 236 -18.97 -3.68 26.13
N ASN A 237 -18.13 -4.58 25.59
CA ASN A 237 -18.43 -5.39 24.40
C ASN A 237 -18.82 -4.56 23.16
N LEU A 238 -18.39 -3.29 23.11
CA LEU A 238 -18.71 -2.32 22.07
C LEU A 238 -17.73 -2.42 20.89
N TRP A 239 -17.53 -3.63 20.35
CA TRP A 239 -16.68 -3.85 19.18
C TRP A 239 -17.24 -3.17 17.93
N HIS A 240 -18.58 -3.11 17.82
CA HIS A 240 -19.31 -2.32 16.83
C HIS A 240 -20.21 -1.31 17.55
N PRO A 241 -20.09 0.01 17.29
CA PRO A 241 -19.27 0.68 16.27
C PRO A 241 -17.86 1.12 16.76
N GLY A 242 -17.28 0.45 17.76
CA GLY A 242 -16.03 0.89 18.41
C GLY A 242 -14.84 1.13 17.46
N TRP A 243 -14.80 0.47 16.29
CA TRP A 243 -13.76 0.64 15.28
C TRP A 243 -13.66 2.07 14.72
N VAL A 244 -14.71 2.90 14.85
CA VAL A 244 -14.76 4.31 14.39
C VAL A 244 -13.65 5.17 15.02
N VAL A 245 -13.09 4.75 16.15
CA VAL A 245 -11.95 5.42 16.80
C VAL A 245 -10.73 5.47 15.89
N PHE A 246 -10.52 4.49 15.00
CA PHE A 246 -9.37 4.47 14.09
C PHE A 246 -9.46 5.54 12.98
N PRO A 247 -10.56 5.65 12.20
CA PRO A 247 -10.75 6.77 11.27
C PRO A 247 -10.62 8.15 11.95
N LEU A 248 -11.24 8.34 13.12
CA LEU A 248 -11.16 9.59 13.87
C LEU A 248 -9.71 9.93 14.24
N SER A 249 -8.96 8.93 14.69
CA SER A 249 -7.54 9.07 15.04
C SER A 249 -6.65 9.34 13.83
N GLY A 250 -6.96 8.73 12.67
CA GLY A 250 -6.29 9.04 11.41
C GLY A 250 -6.47 10.50 10.99
N VAL A 251 -7.67 11.05 11.15
CA VAL A 251 -7.95 12.48 10.94
C VAL A 251 -7.14 13.34 11.93
N LEU A 252 -7.05 12.94 13.20
CA LEU A 252 -6.22 13.63 14.19
C LEU A 252 -4.73 13.61 13.84
N CYS A 253 -4.21 12.49 13.31
CA CYS A 253 -2.83 12.42 12.82
C CYS A 253 -2.58 13.40 11.67
N ALA A 254 -3.54 13.52 10.73
CA ALA A 254 -3.45 14.49 9.64
C ALA A 254 -3.47 15.93 10.17
N ILE A 255 -4.37 16.25 11.10
CA ILE A 255 -4.44 17.56 11.77
C ILE A 255 -3.11 17.88 12.47
N ALA A 256 -2.56 16.92 13.22
CA ALA A 256 -1.27 17.09 13.89
C ALA A 256 -0.13 17.36 12.89
N THR A 257 -0.18 16.73 11.71
CA THR A 257 0.81 16.94 10.65
C THR A 257 0.72 18.34 10.05
N ILE A 258 -0.50 18.89 9.89
CA ILE A 258 -0.69 20.27 9.42
C ILE A 258 -0.16 21.27 10.46
N ILE A 259 -0.55 21.10 11.73
CA ILE A 259 -0.18 22.02 12.82
C ILE A 259 1.35 22.04 13.04
N ILE A 260 1.99 20.86 13.03
CA ILE A 260 3.44 20.74 13.27
C ILE A 260 4.24 21.00 11.98
N GLY A 261 3.62 20.78 10.82
CA GLY A 261 4.20 20.98 9.50
C GLY A 261 4.46 22.44 9.14
N ASP A 262 3.71 23.38 9.71
CA ASP A 262 3.68 24.79 9.29
C ASP A 262 4.90 25.66 9.70
N ASP A 263 5.91 25.14 10.41
CA ASP A 263 7.15 25.89 10.63
C ASP A 263 8.14 25.79 9.44
N LYS A 264 7.81 26.40 8.28
CA LYS A 264 8.71 26.96 7.23
C LYS A 264 8.09 26.93 5.83
#